data_AF-A0A920P8M3-F1
#
_entry.id   AF-A0A920P8M3-F1
#
_cell.length_a   1.000
_cell.length_b   1.000
_cell.length_c   1.000
_cell.angle_alpha   90.00
_cell.angle_beta   90.00
_cell.angle_gamma   90.00
#
_symmetry.space_group_name_H-M   'P 1'
#
loop_
_entity.id
_entity.type
_entity.pdbx_description
1 polymer ?
#
loop_
_entity_poly.entity_id
_entity_poly.type
_entity_poly.pdbx_seq_one_letter_code
_entity_poly.pdbx_strand_id
1 'polypeptide(L)'
;MSHTIVVNAGSSDSAPLQFIAPYAGCAMGEYFMDQGKDVLIVYDDLTKHAWAYRQMSLLLRRPAGREAYPGDVFYLHSRLLERAARLDDEHGGGSLTALPIIETQAGDVSAYIPTNVISITDGQIYLEPELFNAGETDRL
;
A
#
# COMPACT_ATOMS: atom_id res chain seq x y z
N MET A 1 6.26 12.25 -16.86
CA MET A 1 7.47 11.59 -16.32
C MET A 1 8.45 12.55 -15.63
N SER A 2 8.45 13.86 -15.89
CA SER A 2 9.42 14.79 -15.26
C SER A 2 9.28 14.94 -13.74
N HIS A 3 8.13 14.57 -13.18
CA HIS A 3 7.78 14.69 -11.76
C HIS A 3 7.26 13.36 -11.20
N THR A 4 7.69 12.24 -11.79
CA THR A 4 7.22 10.90 -11.44
C THR A 4 8.41 9.99 -11.25
N ILE A 5 8.49 9.32 -10.11
CA ILE A 5 9.46 8.26 -9.84
C ILE A 5 8.70 6.95 -9.83
N VAL A 6 9.21 5.95 -10.55
CA VAL A 6 8.63 4.60 -10.55
C VAL A 6 9.58 3.68 -9.81
N VAL A 7 9.11 3.15 -8.68
CA VAL A 7 9.78 2.06 -7.96
C VAL A 7 9.14 0.77 -8.43
N ASN A 8 9.92 -0.08 -9.12
CA ASN A 8 9.43 -1.32 -9.69
C ASN A 8 10.01 -2.54 -8.99
N ALA A 9 9.15 -3.42 -8.51
CA ALA A 9 9.48 -4.79 -8.10
C ALA A 9 8.43 -5.72 -8.71
N GLY A 10 8.76 -6.29 -9.86
CA GLY A 10 7.85 -7.12 -10.65
C GLY A 10 7.70 -8.54 -10.11
N SER A 11 6.84 -9.31 -10.76
CA SER A 11 6.56 -10.71 -10.38
C SER A 11 7.76 -11.65 -10.52
N SER A 12 8.73 -11.32 -11.38
CA SER A 12 9.99 -12.05 -11.54
C SER A 12 11.00 -11.74 -10.44
N ASP A 13 10.81 -10.66 -9.68
CA ASP A 13 11.73 -10.25 -8.63
C ASP A 13 11.50 -11.06 -7.36
N SER A 14 12.55 -11.17 -6.55
CA SER A 14 12.50 -11.92 -5.30
C SER A 14 11.51 -11.31 -4.29
N ALA A 15 10.92 -12.14 -3.43
CA ALA A 15 10.01 -11.67 -2.37
C ALA A 15 10.60 -10.54 -1.49
N PRO A 16 11.89 -10.54 -1.11
CA PRO A 16 12.49 -9.40 -0.41
C PRO A 16 12.45 -8.07 -1.17
N LEU A 17 12.59 -8.09 -2.50
CA LEU A 17 12.50 -6.87 -3.32
C LEU A 17 11.06 -6.34 -3.36
N GLN A 18 10.09 -7.22 -3.57
CA GLN A 18 8.67 -6.86 -3.51
C GLN A 18 8.29 -6.34 -2.12
N PHE A 19 8.84 -6.92 -1.06
CA PHE A 19 8.66 -6.47 0.32
C PHE A 19 9.23 -5.08 0.60
N ILE A 20 10.40 -4.73 0.06
CA ILE A 20 11.04 -3.44 0.38
C ILE A 20 10.57 -2.29 -0.51
N ALA A 21 10.04 -2.59 -1.70
CA ALA A 21 9.68 -1.57 -2.69
C ALA A 21 8.74 -0.47 -2.16
N PRO A 22 7.64 -0.78 -1.43
CA PRO A 22 6.79 0.27 -0.87
C PRO A 22 7.50 1.17 0.14
N TYR A 23 8.39 0.61 0.96
CA TYR A 23 9.18 1.38 1.93
C TYR A 23 10.17 2.31 1.24
N ALA A 24 10.80 1.84 0.16
CA ALA A 24 11.72 2.65 -0.65
C ALA A 24 10.99 3.82 -1.32
N GLY A 25 9.83 3.57 -1.94
CA GLY A 25 9.00 4.62 -2.53
C GLY A 25 8.55 5.65 -1.49
N CYS A 26 8.10 5.19 -0.32
CA CYS A 26 7.70 6.07 0.77
C CYS A 26 8.86 6.94 1.27
N ALA A 27 10.06 6.38 1.46
CA ALA A 27 11.24 7.15 1.84
C ALA A 27 11.64 8.22 0.79
N MET A 28 11.49 7.91 -0.50
CA MET A 28 11.69 8.90 -1.56
C MET A 28 10.64 10.02 -1.50
N GLY A 29 9.40 9.69 -1.16
CA GLY A 29 8.32 10.66 -1.00
C GLY A 29 8.54 11.56 0.21
N GLU A 30 8.91 10.99 1.36
CA GLU A 30 9.24 11.73 2.58
C GLU A 30 10.35 12.76 2.34
N TYR A 31 11.36 12.42 1.54
CA TYR A 31 12.40 13.40 1.19
C TYR A 31 11.81 14.68 0.56
N PHE A 32 10.80 14.59 -0.30
CA PHE A 32 10.17 15.77 -0.88
C PHE A 32 9.19 16.44 0.08
N MET A 33 8.48 15.65 0.91
CA MET A 33 7.62 16.16 1.98
C MET A 33 8.40 17.03 2.97
N ASP A 34 9.58 16.57 3.40
CA ASP A 34 10.49 17.30 4.30
C ASP A 34 11.07 18.59 3.67
N GLN A 35 10.97 18.73 2.35
CA GLN A 35 11.32 19.96 1.63
C GLN A 35 10.11 20.89 1.44
N GLY A 36 9.01 20.64 2.16
CA GLY A 36 7.78 21.43 2.10
C GLY A 36 6.96 21.23 0.82
N LYS A 37 7.14 20.09 0.13
CA LYS A 37 6.39 19.79 -1.11
C LYS A 37 5.22 18.86 -0.84
N ASP A 38 4.21 18.97 -1.70
CA ASP A 38 3.13 18.00 -1.77
C ASP A 38 3.51 16.84 -2.68
N VAL A 39 3.31 15.62 -2.18
CA VAL A 39 3.74 14.38 -2.82
C VAL A 39 2.57 13.41 -2.85
N LEU A 40 2.46 12.69 -3.96
CA LEU A 40 1.54 11.57 -4.11
C LEU A 40 2.32 10.27 -4.23
N ILE A 41 1.96 9.26 -3.44
CA ILE A 41 2.46 7.89 -3.57
C ILE A 41 1.31 6.94 -3.85
N VAL A 42 1.48 6.09 -4.87
CA VAL A 42 0.54 5.03 -5.23
C VAL A 42 1.21 3.69 -4.97
N TYR A 43 0.55 2.81 -4.23
CA TYR A 43 1.03 1.46 -3.99
C TYR A 43 0.18 0.47 -4.80
N ASP A 44 0.76 -0.09 -5.86
CA ASP A 44 0.10 -1.03 -6.79
C ASP A 44 0.83 -2.39 -6.78
N ASP A 45 0.47 -3.33 -5.91
CA ASP A 45 -0.58 -3.25 -4.87
C ASP A 45 -0.11 -3.83 -3.53
N LEU A 46 -0.79 -3.45 -2.45
CA LEU A 46 -0.45 -3.92 -1.09
C LEU A 46 -0.92 -5.36 -0.80
N THR A 47 -1.78 -5.94 -1.65
CA THR A 47 -2.14 -7.37 -1.55
C THR A 47 -0.92 -8.24 -1.86
N LYS A 48 -0.23 -7.95 -2.97
CA LYS A 48 1.01 -8.65 -3.37
C LYS A 48 2.16 -8.34 -2.42
N HIS A 49 2.21 -7.13 -1.85
CA HIS A 49 3.16 -6.79 -0.78
C HIS A 49 2.99 -7.71 0.45
N ALA A 50 1.76 -7.91 0.90
CA ALA A 50 1.46 -8.83 2.00
C ALA A 50 1.81 -10.29 1.66
N TRP A 51 1.62 -10.72 0.40
CA TRP A 51 2.03 -12.07 -0.04
C TRP A 51 3.54 -12.27 0.02
N ALA A 52 4.32 -11.28 -0.40
CA ALA A 52 5.77 -11.32 -0.31
C ALA A 52 6.23 -11.44 1.16
N TYR A 53 5.62 -10.67 2.06
CA TYR A 53 5.92 -10.74 3.49
C TYR A 53 5.54 -12.09 4.11
N ARG A 54 4.40 -12.64 3.71
CA ARG A 54 3.96 -13.99 4.10
C ARG A 54 4.97 -15.05 3.66
N GLN A 55 5.39 -15.03 2.39
CA GLN A 55 6.37 -15.98 1.87
C GLN A 55 7.68 -15.92 2.65
N MET A 56 8.21 -14.71 2.89
CA MET A 56 9.43 -14.53 3.69
C MET A 56 9.27 -15.07 5.12
N SER A 57 8.14 -14.77 5.77
CA SER A 57 7.86 -15.19 7.14
C SER A 57 7.76 -16.71 7.27
N LEU A 58 7.10 -17.37 6.33
CA LEU A 58 6.97 -18.84 6.31
C LEU A 58 8.31 -19.52 6.07
N LEU A 59 9.14 -19.01 5.15
CA LEU A 59 10.49 -19.53 4.91
C LEU A 59 11.39 -19.41 6.14
N LEU A 60 11.23 -18.32 6.91
CA LEU A 60 11.90 -18.09 8.19
C LEU A 60 11.28 -18.87 9.36
N ARG A 61 10.28 -19.73 9.09
CA ARG A 61 9.56 -20.52 10.10
C ARG A 61 8.93 -19.68 11.22
N ARG A 62 8.50 -18.46 10.89
CA ARG A 62 7.69 -17.66 11.81
C ARG A 62 6.31 -18.30 11.96
N PRO A 63 5.70 -18.28 13.17
CA PRO A 63 4.34 -18.77 13.37
C PRO A 63 3.35 -18.02 12.46
N ALA A 64 2.46 -18.78 11.82
CA ALA A 64 1.42 -18.26 10.95
C ALA A 64 0.06 -18.22 11.68
N GLY A 65 -0.74 -17.21 11.37
CA GLY A 65 -2.09 -17.00 11.90
C GLY A 65 -3.17 -17.15 10.80
N ARG A 66 -4.15 -16.24 10.81
CA ARG A 66 -5.25 -16.21 9.83
C ARG A 66 -4.71 -16.10 8.40
N GLU A 67 -5.27 -16.90 7.49
CA GLU A 67 -4.87 -16.95 6.06
C GLU A 67 -3.35 -17.17 5.82
N ALA A 68 -2.70 -17.83 6.79
CA ALA A 68 -1.26 -18.10 6.84
C ALA A 68 -0.35 -16.85 6.91
N TYR A 69 -0.89 -15.66 7.21
CA TYR A 69 -0.07 -14.46 7.43
C TYR A 69 0.62 -14.50 8.79
N PRO A 70 1.79 -13.85 8.93
CA PRO A 70 2.41 -13.65 10.24
C PRO A 70 1.56 -12.70 11.11
N GLY A 71 1.69 -12.81 12.44
CA GLY A 71 0.86 -12.05 13.38
C GLY A 71 1.04 -10.52 13.32
N ASP A 72 2.13 -10.05 12.71
CA ASP A 72 2.46 -8.63 12.54
C ASP A 72 2.14 -8.09 11.14
N VAL A 73 1.33 -8.80 10.33
CA VAL A 73 0.92 -8.31 9.00
C VAL A 73 0.11 -7.01 9.05
N PHE A 74 -0.64 -6.76 10.12
CA PHE A 74 -1.28 -5.46 10.33
C PHE A 74 -0.23 -4.35 10.48
N TYR A 75 0.80 -4.61 11.30
CA TYR A 75 1.89 -3.68 11.55
C TYR A 75 2.70 -3.36 10.27
N LEU A 76 2.76 -4.30 9.32
CA LEU A 76 3.39 -4.09 8.01
C LEU A 76 2.82 -2.88 7.28
N HIS A 77 1.49 -2.83 7.14
CA HIS A 77 0.80 -1.78 6.40
C HIS A 77 0.55 -0.55 7.26
N SER A 78 0.27 -0.68 8.56
CA SER A 78 0.03 0.48 9.42
C SER A 78 1.27 1.38 9.47
N ARG A 79 2.45 0.83 9.77
CA ARG A 79 3.69 1.62 9.82
C ARG A 79 4.10 2.22 8.47
N LEU A 80 3.59 1.67 7.37
CA LEU A 80 3.86 2.19 6.02
C LEU A 80 2.92 3.36 5.71
N LEU A 81 1.63 3.19 5.96
CA LEU A 81 0.60 4.17 5.62
C LEU A 81 0.57 5.35 6.59
N GLU A 82 0.86 5.14 7.88
CA GLU A 82 0.97 6.21 8.89
C GLU A 82 2.13 7.20 8.63
N ARG A 83 3.04 6.89 7.70
CA ARG A 83 4.08 7.82 7.24
C ARG A 83 3.55 8.85 6.24
N ALA A 84 2.40 8.57 5.63
CA ALA A 84 1.72 9.51 4.75
C ALA A 84 0.90 10.49 5.59
N ALA A 85 1.39 11.72 5.71
CA ALA A 85 0.79 12.75 6.55
C ALA A 85 0.99 14.15 5.95
N ARG A 86 0.35 15.14 6.57
CA ARG A 86 0.63 16.56 6.33
C ARG A 86 1.39 17.11 7.53
N LEU A 87 2.57 17.66 7.28
CA LEU A 87 3.36 18.35 8.29
C LEU A 87 2.73 19.71 8.62
N ASP A 88 2.93 20.17 9.85
CA ASP A 88 2.57 21.53 10.23
C ASP A 88 3.54 22.57 9.62
N ASP A 89 3.21 23.84 9.79
CA ASP A 89 3.99 24.95 9.22
C ASP A 89 5.40 25.07 9.85
N GLU A 90 5.59 24.64 11.11
CA GLU A 90 6.90 24.66 11.78
C GLU A 90 7.86 23.61 11.19
N HIS A 91 7.31 22.51 10.66
CA HIS A 91 8.01 21.44 9.99
C HIS A 91 8.01 21.57 8.46
N GLY A 92 7.66 22.74 7.92
CA GLY A 92 7.76 23.06 6.49
C GLY A 92 6.48 22.85 5.68
N GLY A 93 5.40 22.33 6.28
CA GLY A 93 4.06 22.28 5.69
C GLY A 93 3.86 21.31 4.52
N GLY A 94 4.85 20.45 4.22
CA GLY A 94 4.76 19.46 3.14
C GLY A 94 3.75 18.35 3.42
N SER A 95 3.35 17.63 2.38
CA SER A 95 2.42 16.51 2.51
C SER A 95 2.81 15.29 1.70
N LEU A 96 2.49 14.11 2.22
CA LEU A 96 2.57 12.84 1.50
C LEU A 96 1.18 12.21 1.51
N THR A 97 0.52 12.20 0.35
CA THR A 97 -0.78 11.54 0.15
C THR A 97 -0.56 10.12 -0.34
N ALA A 98 -1.13 9.12 0.33
CA ALA A 98 -1.05 7.73 -0.06
C ALA A 98 -2.35 7.23 -0.72
N LEU A 99 -2.21 6.59 -1.89
CA LEU A 99 -3.26 5.84 -2.57
C LEU A 99 -2.89 4.35 -2.61
N PRO A 100 -3.18 3.59 -1.55
CA PRO A 100 -2.96 2.15 -1.55
C PRO A 100 -4.02 1.41 -2.38
N ILE A 101 -3.58 0.55 -3.30
CA ILE A 101 -4.45 -0.37 -4.03
C ILE A 101 -4.47 -1.71 -3.30
N ILE A 102 -5.67 -2.27 -3.18
CA ILE A 102 -5.91 -3.60 -2.62
C ILE A 102 -6.73 -4.40 -3.62
N GLU A 103 -6.18 -5.54 -4.03
CA GLU A 103 -6.91 -6.51 -4.84
C GLU A 103 -7.81 -7.36 -3.95
N THR A 104 -9.13 -7.31 -4.16
CA THR A 104 -10.10 -8.22 -3.53
C THR A 104 -10.30 -9.46 -4.41
N GLN A 105 -10.36 -10.63 -3.78
CA GLN A 105 -10.62 -11.88 -4.50
C GLN A 105 -12.13 -12.09 -4.56
N ALA A 106 -12.69 -12.19 -5.77
CA ALA A 106 -14.14 -12.34 -5.99
C ALA A 106 -15.01 -11.28 -5.28
N GLY A 107 -14.50 -10.06 -5.10
CA GLY A 107 -15.22 -8.99 -4.41
C GLY A 107 -15.30 -9.14 -2.88
N ASP A 108 -14.54 -10.06 -2.27
CA ASP A 108 -14.55 -10.25 -0.83
C ASP A 108 -13.74 -9.17 -0.10
N VAL A 109 -14.45 -8.14 0.38
CA VAL A 109 -13.91 -7.07 1.22
C VAL A 109 -13.69 -7.49 2.68
N SER A 110 -14.20 -8.66 3.09
CA SER A 110 -14.10 -9.19 4.46
C SER A 110 -12.85 -10.05 4.68
N ALA A 111 -12.08 -10.29 3.62
CA ALA A 111 -10.78 -10.94 3.69
C ALA A 111 -9.82 -10.17 4.60
N TYR A 112 -8.82 -10.88 5.12
CA TYR A 112 -7.99 -10.36 6.21
C TYR A 112 -7.20 -9.10 5.84
N ILE A 113 -6.58 -9.06 4.65
CA ILE A 113 -5.79 -7.90 4.20
C ILE A 113 -6.67 -6.69 3.86
N PRO A 114 -7.76 -6.81 3.07
CA PRO A 114 -8.69 -5.70 2.86
C PRO A 114 -9.22 -5.09 4.16
N THR A 115 -9.69 -5.93 5.09
CA THR A 115 -10.22 -5.45 6.38
C THR A 115 -9.18 -4.63 7.16
N ASN A 116 -7.93 -5.10 7.22
CA ASN A 116 -6.85 -4.39 7.90
C ASN A 116 -6.59 -3.03 7.25
N VAL A 117 -6.51 -2.96 5.93
CA VAL A 117 -6.16 -1.72 5.23
C VAL A 117 -7.31 -0.71 5.31
N ILE A 118 -8.56 -1.15 5.18
CA ILE A 118 -9.74 -0.30 5.40
C ILE A 118 -9.72 0.33 6.80
N SER A 119 -9.26 -0.40 7.82
CA SER A 119 -9.17 0.14 9.19
C SER A 119 -8.02 1.13 9.42
N ILE A 120 -7.06 1.21 8.49
CA ILE A 120 -5.90 2.11 8.55
C ILE A 120 -6.15 3.39 7.73
N THR A 121 -6.79 3.25 6.56
CA THR A 121 -7.00 4.37 5.63
C THR A 121 -8.14 5.30 6.05
N ASP A 122 -8.04 6.58 5.71
CA ASP A 122 -9.05 7.61 6.00
C ASP A 122 -10.33 7.49 5.16
N GLY A 123 -10.35 6.59 4.17
CA GLY A 123 -11.48 6.32 3.30
C GLY A 123 -11.10 5.33 2.21
N GLN A 124 -12.09 4.95 1.41
CA GLN A 124 -11.92 3.95 0.36
C GLN A 124 -12.76 4.28 -0.87
N ILE A 125 -12.20 3.96 -2.04
CA ILE A 125 -12.92 3.93 -3.31
C ILE A 125 -13.05 2.45 -3.68
N TYR A 126 -14.29 1.97 -3.79
CA TYR A 126 -14.57 0.58 -4.11
C TYR A 126 -15.00 0.46 -5.57
N LEU A 127 -14.30 -0.39 -6.33
CA LEU A 127 -14.55 -0.63 -7.74
C LEU A 127 -15.26 -1.98 -7.92
N GLU A 128 -16.52 -1.95 -8.34
CA GLU A 128 -17.33 -3.15 -8.54
C GLU A 128 -17.32 -3.62 -9.99
N PRO A 129 -17.01 -4.91 -10.25
CA PRO A 129 -17.06 -5.47 -11.61
C PRO A 129 -18.45 -5.35 -12.25
N GLU A 130 -19.52 -5.45 -11.45
CA GLU A 130 -20.91 -5.36 -11.95
C GLU A 130 -21.23 -3.97 -12.51
N LEU A 131 -20.85 -2.91 -11.78
CA LEU A 131 -21.01 -1.52 -12.23
C LEU A 131 -20.17 -1.23 -13.48
N PHE A 132 -18.92 -1.70 -13.49
CA PHE A 132 -18.04 -1.57 -14.65
C PHE A 132 -18.66 -2.23 -15.90
N ASN A 133 -19.18 -3.46 -15.75
CA ASN A 133 -19.83 -4.20 -16.84
C ASN A 133 -21.17 -3.57 -17.26
N ALA A 134 -21.85 -2.83 -16.37
CA ALA A 134 -23.06 -2.08 -16.67
C ALA A 134 -22.79 -0.77 -17.45
N GLY A 135 -21.52 -0.42 -17.68
CA GLY A 135 -21.11 0.80 -18.38
C GLY A 135 -20.97 2.02 -17.48
N GLU A 136 -21.13 1.85 -16.17
CA GLU A 136 -20.78 2.85 -15.14
C GLU A 136 -19.26 2.84 -14.97
N THR A 137 -18.56 3.38 -15.97
CA THR A 137 -17.11 3.59 -15.92
C THR A 137 -16.84 4.92 -15.25
N ASP A 138 -15.88 4.96 -14.31
CA ASP A 138 -15.43 6.21 -13.69
C ASP A 138 -14.91 7.16 -14.78
N ARG A 139 -15.73 8.15 -15.15
CA ARG A 139 -15.38 9.21 -16.09
C ARG A 139 -14.90 10.40 -15.28
N LEU A 140 -13.68 10.32 -14.78
CA LEU A 140 -12.94 11.49 -14.28
C LEU A 140 -12.43 12.34 -15.45
#